data_AF-A0A507QI72-F1
#
_entry.id   AF-A0A507QI72-F1
#
_cell.length_a   1.000
_cell.length_b   1.000
_cell.length_c   1.000
_cell.angle_alpha   90.00
_cell.angle_beta   90.00
_cell.angle_gamma   90.00
#
_symmetry.space_group_name_H-M   'P 1'
#
loop_
_entity.id
_entity.type
_entity.pdbx_description
1 polymer ?
#
loop_
_entity_poly.entity_id
_entity_poly.type
_entity_poly.pdbx_seq_one_letter_code
_entity_poly.pdbx_strand_id
1 'polypeptide(L)'
;MGRSQLKDSNTSIPGDGDPLDVCELAGDIGFTGQVKAVKVLGAFAVIDEGETDWKIVVIDMENPAAEQINDISQVERQMPGYLGTMKEWFRVYKVPDGKKKNDIALNGEIKGREFALNLIEHYHRSWKSIQPEPSVHTKASMDDIGLRENTLAGQLYHEQKEDLHHIHIDKGLVERYYFLSPDWPLNASCPGRIMEA
;
A
#
# COMPACT_ATOMS: atom_id res chain seq x y z
N MET A 1 6.99 -10.41 24.52
CA MET A 1 7.90 -9.26 24.74
C MET A 1 8.90 -9.28 23.59
N GLY A 2 9.15 -8.25 22.78
CA GLY A 2 8.57 -6.92 22.62
C GLY A 2 8.84 -6.47 21.16
N ARG A 3 7.94 -5.66 20.59
CA ARG A 3 8.08 -5.13 19.22
C ARG A 3 9.45 -4.48 19.03
N SER A 4 10.01 -4.57 17.83
CA SER A 4 11.27 -3.91 17.48
C SER A 4 11.22 -2.45 17.92
N GLN A 5 12.09 -2.08 18.87
CA GLN A 5 12.24 -0.70 19.33
C GLN A 5 13.10 0.13 18.35
N LEU A 6 13.56 -0.49 17.26
CA LEU A 6 14.32 0.19 16.23
C LEU A 6 13.38 1.15 15.49
N LYS A 7 13.65 2.43 15.70
CA LYS A 7 12.97 3.51 15.01
C LYS A 7 13.43 3.54 13.56
N ASP A 8 12.50 3.69 12.63
CA ASP A 8 12.82 4.02 11.25
C ASP A 8 13.57 5.36 11.20
N SER A 9 14.63 5.41 10.40
CA SER A 9 15.56 6.54 10.38
C SER A 9 14.97 7.81 9.78
N ASN A 10 13.89 7.70 8.99
CA ASN A 10 13.24 8.83 8.33
C ASN A 10 12.12 9.42 9.19
N THR A 11 11.39 8.57 9.91
CA THR A 11 10.19 8.93 10.69
C THR A 11 10.44 9.02 12.19
N SER A 12 11.54 8.42 12.69
CA SER A 12 11.83 8.26 14.12
C SER A 12 10.76 7.50 14.90
N ILE A 13 9.93 6.72 14.19
CA ILE A 13 8.85 5.89 14.71
C ILE A 13 9.14 4.43 14.34
N PRO A 14 8.84 3.44 15.19
CA PRO A 14 9.07 2.02 14.88
C PRO A 14 8.23 1.55 13.69
N GLY A 15 8.73 0.61 12.90
CA GLY A 15 7.91 -0.07 11.87
C GLY A 15 6.81 -0.95 12.46
N ASP A 16 5.79 -1.26 11.66
CA ASP A 16 4.62 -2.09 12.02
C ASP A 16 4.92 -3.60 12.17
N GLY A 17 6.04 -4.06 11.60
CA GLY A 17 6.52 -5.43 11.65
C GLY A 17 6.12 -6.30 10.45
N ASP A 18 5.50 -5.71 9.43
CA ASP A 18 5.00 -6.40 8.23
C ASP A 18 5.92 -6.12 7.00
N PRO A 19 5.79 -6.88 5.90
CA PRO A 19 6.41 -6.51 4.62
C PRO A 19 5.95 -5.13 4.16
N LEU A 20 6.77 -4.43 3.37
CA LEU A 20 6.38 -3.12 2.82
C LEU A 20 5.10 -3.21 1.97
N ASP A 21 4.17 -2.31 2.23
CA ASP A 21 2.92 -2.21 1.48
C ASP A 21 3.12 -1.52 0.12
N VAL A 22 2.34 -1.96 -0.87
CA VAL A 22 2.43 -1.50 -2.26
C VAL A 22 1.08 -0.97 -2.73
N CYS A 23 1.08 0.26 -3.24
CA CYS A 23 -0.05 0.90 -3.92
C CYS A 23 0.23 0.95 -5.43
N GLU A 24 -0.44 0.09 -6.18
CA GLU A 24 -0.41 0.15 -7.64
C GLU A 24 -1.31 1.29 -8.14
N LEU A 25 -0.82 2.06 -9.11
CA LEU A 25 -1.62 3.10 -9.76
C LEU A 25 -2.78 2.48 -10.54
N ALA A 26 -3.86 3.23 -10.73
CA ALA A 26 -5.03 2.74 -11.43
C ALA A 26 -4.69 2.17 -12.82
N GLY A 27 -5.26 1.01 -13.12
CA GLY A 27 -5.03 0.23 -14.33
C GLY A 27 -5.95 -1.00 -14.32
N ASP A 28 -5.49 -2.10 -14.90
CA ASP A 28 -6.22 -3.36 -14.82
C ASP A 28 -6.32 -3.85 -13.38
N ILE A 29 -7.56 -4.10 -12.94
CA ILE A 29 -7.85 -4.54 -11.58
C ILE A 29 -7.22 -5.92 -11.38
N GLY A 30 -6.23 -5.98 -10.49
CA GLY A 30 -5.60 -7.24 -10.12
C GLY A 30 -6.52 -8.16 -9.32
N PHE A 31 -6.08 -9.40 -9.09
CA PHE A 31 -6.79 -10.35 -8.23
C PHE A 31 -5.92 -10.77 -7.04
N THR A 32 -6.55 -11.18 -5.94
CA THR A 32 -5.85 -11.65 -4.74
C THR A 32 -4.94 -12.83 -5.07
N GLY A 33 -3.67 -12.74 -4.70
CA GLY A 33 -2.64 -13.75 -4.99
C GLY A 33 -1.94 -13.58 -6.34
N GLN A 34 -2.32 -12.59 -7.16
CA GLN A 34 -1.62 -12.27 -8.40
C GLN A 34 -0.20 -11.74 -8.11
N VAL A 35 0.76 -12.19 -8.92
CA VAL A 35 2.12 -11.63 -8.95
C VAL A 35 2.28 -10.81 -10.23
N LYS A 36 2.58 -9.53 -10.10
CA LYS A 36 2.75 -8.59 -11.22
C LYS A 36 4.18 -8.04 -11.23
N ALA A 37 4.76 -7.87 -12.42
CA ALA A 37 5.99 -7.10 -12.57
C ALA A 37 5.64 -5.62 -12.55
N VAL A 38 6.23 -4.86 -11.61
CA VAL A 38 5.88 -3.45 -11.39
C VAL A 38 7.12 -2.57 -11.44
N LYS A 39 6.92 -1.30 -11.79
CA LYS A 39 7.92 -0.25 -11.71
C LYS A 39 7.67 0.65 -10.51
N VAL A 40 8.70 0.80 -9.68
CA VAL A 40 8.68 1.69 -8.51
C VAL A 40 8.73 3.15 -8.95
N LEU A 41 7.83 3.97 -8.41
CA LEU A 41 7.69 5.39 -8.74
C LEU A 41 7.99 6.30 -7.55
N GLY A 42 7.65 5.87 -6.33
CA GLY A 42 7.81 6.68 -5.12
C GLY A 42 7.38 5.95 -3.86
N ALA A 43 7.41 6.66 -2.73
CA ALA A 43 6.98 6.13 -1.44
C ALA A 43 6.49 7.25 -0.52
N PHE A 44 5.56 6.94 0.39
CA PHE A 44 5.17 7.82 1.48
C PHE A 44 4.92 7.02 2.76
N ALA A 45 5.09 7.66 3.91
CA ALA A 45 4.91 7.04 5.21
C ALA A 45 3.61 7.49 5.85
N VAL A 46 2.74 6.54 6.15
CA VAL A 46 1.58 6.72 7.02
C VAL A 46 2.04 6.44 8.45
N ILE A 47 1.68 7.32 9.38
CA ILE A 47 1.82 7.04 10.81
C ILE A 47 0.51 6.45 11.27
N ASP A 48 0.50 5.13 11.39
CA ASP A 48 -0.68 4.34 11.71
C ASP A 48 -0.61 3.89 13.17
N GLU A 49 -1.40 4.51 14.04
CA GLU A 49 -1.48 4.18 15.47
C GLU A 49 -0.11 4.13 16.19
N GLY A 50 0.85 4.96 15.75
CA GLY A 50 2.18 5.05 16.32
C GLY A 50 3.22 4.11 15.70
N GLU A 51 2.90 3.49 14.56
CA GLU A 51 3.81 2.68 13.76
C GLU A 51 4.05 3.36 12.40
N THR A 52 5.25 3.20 11.85
CA THR A 52 5.61 3.64 10.50
C THR A 52 5.17 2.59 9.51
N ASP A 53 4.21 2.97 8.68
CA ASP A 53 3.60 2.14 7.66
C ASP A 53 3.92 2.76 6.27
N TRP A 54 4.89 2.17 5.58
CA TRP A 54 5.38 2.65 4.29
C TRP A 54 4.52 2.14 3.15
N LYS A 55 4.03 3.06 2.31
CA LYS A 55 3.32 2.76 1.07
C LYS A 55 4.23 3.05 -0.12
N ILE A 56 4.65 2.00 -0.82
CA ILE A 56 5.40 2.11 -2.08
C ILE A 56 4.41 2.33 -3.23
N VAL A 57 4.59 3.41 -3.98
CA VAL A 57 3.78 3.70 -5.17
C VAL A 57 4.45 3.08 -6.39
N VAL A 58 3.70 2.24 -7.11
CA VAL A 58 4.18 1.51 -8.28
C VAL A 58 3.21 1.60 -9.44
N ILE A 59 3.66 1.27 -10.64
CA ILE A 59 2.81 1.06 -11.80
C ILE A 59 3.13 -0.31 -12.40
N ASP A 60 2.09 -1.06 -12.79
CA ASP A 60 2.27 -2.28 -13.57
C ASP A 60 3.08 -2.02 -14.85
N MET A 61 4.05 -2.90 -15.14
CA MET A 61 4.84 -2.81 -16.37
C MET A 61 4.01 -3.05 -17.63
N GLU A 62 2.87 -3.76 -17.52
CA GLU A 62 1.93 -3.97 -18.63
C GLU A 62 0.96 -2.79 -18.83
N ASN A 63 0.92 -1.83 -17.89
CA ASN A 63 0.10 -0.64 -18.03
C ASN A 63 0.62 0.23 -19.20
N PRO A 64 -0.21 0.65 -20.17
CA PRO A 64 0.23 1.49 -21.29
C PRO A 64 0.88 2.82 -20.87
N ALA A 65 0.52 3.35 -19.69
CA ALA A 65 1.12 4.57 -19.15
C ALA A 65 2.50 4.33 -18.50
N ALA A 66 2.90 3.06 -18.29
CA ALA A 66 4.16 2.71 -17.64
C ALA A 66 5.34 3.36 -18.35
N GLU A 67 5.46 3.28 -19.67
CA GLU A 67 6.59 3.87 -20.40
C GLU A 67 6.80 5.37 -20.11
N GLN A 68 5.70 6.10 -19.90
CA GLN A 68 5.70 7.54 -19.73
C GLN A 68 5.85 7.97 -18.25
N ILE A 69 5.54 7.10 -17.29
CA ILE A 69 5.61 7.36 -15.85
C ILE A 69 6.81 6.61 -15.27
N ASN A 70 7.90 7.31 -14.99
CA ASN A 70 9.16 6.76 -14.48
C ASN A 70 9.54 7.26 -13.08
N ASP A 71 8.84 8.28 -12.57
CA ASP A 71 8.99 8.86 -11.25
C ASP A 71 7.65 9.44 -10.76
N ILE A 72 7.47 9.55 -9.44
CA ILE A 72 6.25 10.09 -8.83
C ILE A 72 5.87 11.48 -9.35
N SER A 73 6.85 12.32 -9.69
CA SER A 73 6.64 13.67 -10.23
C SER A 73 5.92 13.69 -11.59
N GLN A 74 5.84 12.55 -12.29
CA GLN A 74 5.12 12.42 -13.54
C GLN A 74 3.65 12.00 -13.34
N VAL A 75 3.32 11.42 -12.18
CA VAL A 75 1.96 10.93 -11.91
C VAL A 75 0.96 12.07 -11.90
N GLU A 76 1.25 13.18 -11.20
CA GLU A 76 0.32 14.33 -11.12
C GLU A 76 0.03 14.97 -12.49
N ARG A 77 0.96 14.84 -13.46
CA ARG A 77 0.75 15.34 -14.83
C ARG A 77 -0.19 14.45 -15.64
N GLN A 78 -0.12 13.14 -15.44
CA GLN A 78 -0.95 12.17 -16.18
C GLN A 78 -2.25 11.83 -15.48
N MET A 79 -2.27 11.94 -14.16
CA MET A 79 -3.37 11.61 -13.26
C MET A 79 -3.55 12.75 -12.23
N PRO A 80 -3.98 13.96 -12.65
CA PRO A 80 -4.14 15.09 -11.73
C PRO A 80 -5.08 14.77 -10.56
N GLY A 81 -4.66 15.09 -9.34
CA GLY A 81 -5.41 14.86 -8.11
C GLY A 81 -5.30 13.44 -7.55
N TYR A 82 -4.72 12.48 -8.28
CA TYR A 82 -4.67 11.08 -7.85
C TYR A 82 -3.83 10.89 -6.59
N LEU A 83 -2.63 11.49 -6.54
CA LEU A 83 -1.75 11.40 -5.37
C LEU A 83 -2.35 12.08 -4.13
N GLY A 84 -3.07 13.19 -4.33
CA GLY A 84 -3.82 13.85 -3.27
C GLY A 84 -4.91 12.95 -2.70
N THR A 85 -5.70 12.33 -3.58
CA THR A 85 -6.78 11.40 -3.21
C THR A 85 -6.24 10.16 -2.49
N MET A 86 -5.15 9.57 -2.98
CA MET A 86 -4.49 8.42 -2.35
C MET A 86 -4.05 8.74 -0.93
N LYS A 87 -3.35 9.87 -0.72
CA LYS A 87 -2.93 10.29 0.61
C LYS A 87 -4.12 10.50 1.54
N GLU A 88 -5.16 11.19 1.07
CA GLU A 88 -6.33 11.46 1.90
C GLU A 88 -7.06 10.17 2.29
N TRP A 89 -7.14 9.18 1.39
CA TRP A 89 -7.67 7.86 1.71
C TRP A 89 -6.95 7.25 2.93
N PHE A 90 -5.61 7.22 2.91
CA PHE A 90 -4.83 6.71 4.05
C PHE A 90 -4.96 7.55 5.32
N ARG A 91 -5.23 8.85 5.21
CA ARG A 91 -5.50 9.70 6.37
C ARG A 91 -6.81 9.39 7.04
N VAL A 92 -7.83 8.96 6.30
CA VAL A 92 -9.21 8.94 6.82
C VAL A 92 -9.90 7.58 6.82
N TYR A 93 -9.32 6.54 6.20
CA TYR A 93 -10.01 5.25 6.02
C TYR A 93 -10.45 4.58 7.33
N LYS A 94 -9.78 4.87 8.45
CA LYS A 94 -10.11 4.34 9.78
C LYS A 94 -11.09 5.22 10.59
N VAL A 95 -11.44 6.40 10.09
CA VAL A 95 -12.37 7.32 10.77
C VAL A 95 -13.78 6.73 10.91
N PRO A 96 -14.35 6.05 9.89
CA PRO A 96 -15.62 5.33 10.03
C PRO A 96 -15.63 4.30 11.15
N ASP A 97 -14.47 3.71 11.48
CA ASP A 97 -14.31 2.74 12.56
C ASP A 97 -14.11 3.41 13.95
N GLY A 98 -14.30 4.73 14.03
CA GLY A 98 -14.14 5.50 15.26
C GLY A 98 -12.69 5.82 15.64
N LYS A 99 -11.72 5.53 14.76
CA LYS A 99 -10.31 5.86 14.99
C LYS A 99 -10.01 7.30 14.57
N LYS A 100 -8.87 7.81 15.03
CA LYS A 100 -8.39 9.15 14.62
C LYS A 100 -7.88 9.11 13.18
N LYS A 101 -7.80 10.28 12.55
CA LYS A 101 -7.11 10.43 11.27
C LYS A 101 -5.64 10.06 11.43
N ASN A 102 -5.10 9.36 10.45
CA ASN A 102 -3.66 9.11 10.36
C ASN A 102 -2.94 10.37 9.88
N ASP A 103 -1.68 10.49 10.31
CA ASP A 103 -0.75 11.49 9.79
C ASP A 103 0.06 10.89 8.65
N ILE A 104 0.41 11.74 7.68
CA ILE A 104 1.40 11.39 6.66
C ILE A 104 2.70 12.06 7.08
N ALA A 105 3.73 11.25 7.34
CA ALA A 105 5.01 11.74 7.82
C ALA A 105 5.72 12.60 6.75
N LEU A 106 6.89 13.14 7.11
CA LEU A 106 7.72 13.93 6.19
C LEU A 106 6.93 15.10 5.55
N ASN A 107 6.12 15.77 6.37
CA ASN A 107 5.25 16.89 5.96
C ASN A 107 4.23 16.52 4.86
N GLY A 108 3.83 15.25 4.76
CA GLY A 108 2.88 14.78 3.76
C GLY A 108 3.46 14.64 2.35
N GLU A 109 4.78 14.64 2.22
CA GLU A 109 5.46 14.47 0.93
C GLU A 109 5.44 13.00 0.47
N ILE A 110 5.26 12.81 -0.84
CA ILE A 110 5.55 11.53 -1.49
C ILE A 110 6.96 11.66 -2.07
N LYS A 111 7.87 10.80 -1.60
CA LYS A 111 9.26 10.78 -2.05
C LYS A 111 9.36 10.09 -3.41
N GLY A 112 10.30 10.54 -4.23
CA GLY A 112 10.53 10.04 -5.58
C GLY A 112 11.12 8.63 -5.63
N ARG A 113 11.33 8.15 -6.85
CA ARG A 113 11.74 6.76 -7.13
C ARG A 113 13.03 6.36 -6.45
N GLU A 114 14.04 7.22 -6.48
CA GLU A 114 15.36 6.91 -5.88
C GLU A 114 15.25 6.64 -4.38
N PHE A 115 14.50 7.48 -3.66
CA PHE A 115 14.24 7.28 -2.24
C PHE A 115 13.52 5.95 -2.00
N ALA A 116 12.48 5.67 -2.78
CA ALA A 116 11.70 4.44 -2.65
C ALA A 116 12.55 3.19 -2.91
N LEU A 117 13.45 3.21 -3.90
CA LEU A 117 14.37 2.10 -4.17
C LEU A 117 15.36 1.88 -3.03
N ASN A 118 15.94 2.96 -2.48
CA ASN A 118 16.82 2.88 -1.31
C ASN A 118 16.09 2.34 -0.09
N LEU A 119 14.82 2.72 0.08
CA LEU A 119 13.95 2.21 1.14
C LEU A 119 13.72 0.70 0.98
N ILE A 120 13.32 0.25 -0.21
CA ILE A 120 13.11 -1.18 -0.51
C ILE A 120 14.39 -1.98 -0.27
N GLU A 121 15.54 -1.48 -0.74
CA GLU A 121 16.85 -2.10 -0.50
C GLU A 121 17.15 -2.23 1.00
N HIS A 122 16.87 -1.19 1.79
CA HIS A 122 17.05 -1.20 3.24
C HIS A 122 16.19 -2.27 3.91
N TYR A 123 14.88 -2.28 3.65
CA TYR A 123 13.96 -3.25 4.27
C TYR A 123 14.19 -4.67 3.76
N HIS A 124 14.62 -4.85 2.52
CA HIS A 124 15.05 -6.15 1.99
C HIS A 124 16.25 -6.71 2.77
N ARG A 125 17.23 -5.86 3.11
CA ARG A 125 18.36 -6.26 3.97
C ARG A 125 17.90 -6.62 5.37
N SER A 126 16.97 -5.85 5.95
CA SER A 126 16.35 -6.18 7.24
C SER A 126 15.65 -7.54 7.20
N TRP A 127 14.84 -7.79 6.18
CA TRP A 127 14.17 -9.09 5.98
C TRP A 127 15.19 -10.24 5.82
N LYS A 128 16.26 -10.04 5.05
CA LYS A 128 17.37 -11.00 4.92
C LYS A 128 18.09 -11.27 6.25
N SER A 129 18.18 -10.28 7.13
CA SER A 129 18.86 -10.43 8.43
C SER A 129 18.02 -11.19 9.46
N ILE A 130 16.71 -11.31 9.23
CA ILE A 130 15.77 -12.04 10.10
C ILE A 130 15.61 -13.50 9.63
N GLN A 131 16.30 -13.90 8.54
CA GLN A 131 16.47 -15.31 8.15
C GLN A 131 17.16 -16.07 9.30
N PRO A 132 16.71 -17.30 9.60
CA PRO A 132 16.18 -17.70 10.89
C PRO A 132 17.19 -17.61 12.04
N GLU A 133 17.01 -16.60 12.90
CA GLU A 133 17.24 -16.75 14.34
C GLU A 133 15.86 -17.00 14.98
N PRO A 134 15.62 -18.16 15.64
CA PRO A 134 14.29 -18.62 16.10
C PRO A 134 13.53 -17.75 17.11
N SER A 135 13.98 -16.53 17.41
CA SER A 135 13.54 -15.76 18.57
C SER A 135 12.87 -14.41 18.26
N VAL A 136 12.74 -14.02 16.99
CA VAL A 136 12.08 -12.77 16.60
C VAL A 136 10.62 -13.04 16.22
N HIS A 137 9.70 -12.78 17.15
CA HIS A 137 8.25 -12.87 16.88
C HIS A 137 7.75 -11.58 16.18
N THR A 138 7.57 -11.64 14.86
CA THR A 138 6.81 -10.68 14.04
C THR A 138 5.29 -10.92 14.20
N LYS A 139 4.42 -9.94 13.84
CA LYS A 139 2.94 -10.09 13.95
C LYS A 139 2.40 -11.25 13.11
N ALA A 140 3.10 -11.59 12.03
CA ALA A 140 3.07 -12.89 11.40
C ALA A 140 4.40 -13.59 11.71
N SER A 141 4.41 -14.64 12.53
CA SER A 141 5.62 -15.42 12.80
C SER A 141 6.09 -16.11 11.51
N MET A 142 7.39 -16.42 11.36
CA MET A 142 7.84 -17.36 10.32
C MET A 142 7.25 -18.77 10.50
N ASP A 143 6.73 -19.09 11.69
CA ASP A 143 5.91 -20.29 11.90
C ASP A 143 4.53 -20.18 11.21
N ASP A 144 4.00 -18.96 11.07
CA ASP A 144 2.73 -18.66 10.39
C ASP A 144 2.93 -18.47 8.87
N ILE A 145 4.08 -17.90 8.48
CA ILE A 145 4.54 -17.73 7.10
C ILE A 145 5.65 -18.75 6.87
N GLY A 146 5.30 -20.02 6.65
CA GLY A 146 6.27 -21.07 6.37
C GLY A 146 7.16 -20.72 5.18
N LEU A 147 8.31 -20.07 5.43
CA LEU A 147 9.38 -19.85 4.46
C LEU A 147 10.07 -21.20 4.23
N ARG A 148 9.44 -22.04 3.43
CA ARG A 148 10.14 -23.13 2.76
C ARG A 148 10.94 -22.48 1.64
N GLU A 149 12.20 -22.84 1.41
CA GLU A 149 12.80 -22.58 0.11
C GLU A 149 12.00 -23.39 -0.90
N ASN A 150 11.11 -22.71 -1.60
CA ASN A 150 10.27 -23.31 -2.60
C ASN A 150 10.48 -22.52 -3.89
N THR A 151 11.30 -23.07 -4.79
CA THR A 151 11.37 -22.73 -6.23
C THR A 151 10.04 -23.06 -6.96
N LEU A 152 8.93 -23.02 -6.23
CA LEU A 152 7.62 -23.58 -6.53
C LEU A 152 6.61 -22.52 -6.96
N ALA A 153 7.05 -21.33 -7.40
CA ALA A 153 6.15 -20.41 -8.10
C ALA A 153 5.40 -21.13 -9.25
N GLY A 154 6.01 -22.18 -9.83
CA GLY A 154 5.39 -23.09 -10.81
C GLY A 154 4.54 -24.24 -10.26
N GLN A 155 4.50 -24.50 -8.94
CA GLN A 155 3.60 -25.49 -8.31
C GLN A 155 2.42 -24.85 -7.56
N LEU A 156 2.28 -23.52 -7.60
CA LEU A 156 1.13 -22.80 -7.03
C LEU A 156 -0.19 -23.02 -7.81
N TYR A 157 -0.30 -24.07 -8.63
CA TYR A 157 -1.55 -24.35 -9.37
C TYR A 157 -2.41 -25.44 -8.72
N HIS A 158 -3.64 -24.99 -8.45
CA HIS A 158 -4.89 -25.73 -8.28
C HIS A 158 -4.99 -26.68 -7.09
N GLU A 159 -5.11 -26.11 -5.89
CA GLU A 159 -6.16 -26.64 -5.02
C GLU A 159 -7.50 -26.43 -5.75
N GLN A 160 -8.30 -27.50 -5.84
CA GLN A 160 -9.66 -27.42 -6.34
C GLN A 160 -10.35 -26.29 -5.57
N LYS A 161 -10.87 -25.29 -6.30
CA LYS A 161 -11.75 -24.29 -5.70
C LYS A 161 -12.86 -25.06 -4.97
N GLU A 162 -12.81 -25.11 -3.64
CA GLU A 162 -14.04 -25.29 -2.90
C GLU A 162 -14.96 -24.17 -3.38
N ASP A 163 -16.19 -24.53 -3.75
CA ASP A 163 -17.20 -23.60 -4.22
C ASP A 163 -17.47 -22.57 -3.12
N LEU A 164 -16.74 -21.44 -3.15
CA LEU A 164 -16.88 -20.30 -2.25
C LEU A 164 -18.17 -19.49 -2.51
N HIS A 165 -19.22 -20.14 -3.01
CA HIS A 165 -20.52 -19.55 -3.32
C HIS A 165 -21.27 -18.99 -2.08
N HIS A 166 -20.68 -19.05 -0.89
CA HIS A 166 -21.31 -18.63 0.36
C HIS A 166 -20.49 -17.68 1.23
N ILE A 167 -19.61 -16.84 0.65
CA ILE A 167 -19.17 -15.65 1.38
C ILE A 167 -20.31 -14.61 1.31
N HIS A 168 -21.19 -14.63 2.30
CA HIS A 168 -22.22 -13.61 2.46
C HIS A 168 -21.57 -12.33 2.99
N ILE A 169 -21.32 -11.38 2.10
CA ILE A 169 -20.94 -10.02 2.46
C ILE A 169 -22.22 -9.26 2.79
N ASP A 170 -22.32 -8.71 4.01
CA ASP A 170 -23.41 -7.84 4.40
C ASP A 170 -23.38 -6.57 3.53
N LYS A 171 -24.32 -6.52 2.57
CA LYS A 171 -24.46 -5.39 1.64
C LYS A 171 -24.70 -4.07 2.35
N GLY A 172 -25.38 -4.09 3.50
CA GLY A 172 -25.66 -2.89 4.28
C GLY A 172 -24.40 -2.26 4.90
N LEU A 173 -23.32 -3.04 5.04
CA LEU A 173 -22.01 -2.55 5.47
C LEU A 173 -21.17 -2.07 4.28
N VAL A 174 -21.10 -2.84 3.18
CA VAL A 174 -20.19 -2.52 2.06
C VAL A 174 -20.72 -1.46 1.08
N GLU A 175 -22.03 -1.27 1.01
CA GLU A 175 -22.65 -0.24 0.16
C GLU A 175 -22.79 1.10 0.89
N ARG A 176 -22.32 1.19 2.14
CA ARG A 176 -22.43 2.40 2.95
C ARG A 176 -21.37 3.43 2.56
N TYR A 177 -21.82 4.65 2.29
CA TYR A 177 -20.95 5.80 2.06
C TYR A 177 -20.79 6.63 3.33
N TYR A 178 -19.55 6.99 3.65
CA TYR A 178 -19.22 7.87 4.77
C TYR A 178 -18.76 9.23 4.25
N PHE A 179 -19.52 10.27 4.58
CA PHE A 179 -19.18 11.66 4.25
C PHE A 179 -18.52 12.31 5.47
N LEU A 180 -17.19 12.42 5.44
CA LEU A 180 -16.39 12.87 6.60
C LEU A 180 -16.27 14.39 6.71
N SER A 181 -16.65 15.13 5.66
CA SER A 181 -16.67 16.58 5.61
C SER A 181 -17.73 17.04 4.61
N PRO A 182 -18.38 18.21 4.81
CA PRO A 182 -19.30 18.80 3.84
C PRO A 182 -18.63 19.13 2.49
N ASP A 183 -17.33 19.48 2.51
CA ASP A 183 -16.58 19.98 1.35
C ASP A 183 -15.73 18.88 0.68
N TRP A 184 -16.21 17.64 0.68
CA TRP A 184 -15.47 16.49 0.14
C TRP A 184 -15.67 16.32 -1.38
N PRO A 185 -14.61 16.04 -2.16
CA PRO A 185 -13.19 16.00 -1.79
C PRO A 185 -12.55 17.40 -1.75
N LEU A 186 -11.70 17.64 -0.75
CA LEU A 186 -11.11 18.95 -0.44
C LEU A 186 -10.35 19.62 -1.61
N ASN A 187 -9.88 18.84 -2.59
CA ASN A 187 -9.01 19.31 -3.68
C ASN A 187 -9.41 18.85 -5.10
N ALA A 188 -10.55 18.18 -5.30
CA ALA A 188 -10.90 17.76 -6.67
C ALA A 188 -11.62 18.89 -7.41
N SER A 189 -10.85 19.77 -8.04
CA SER A 189 -11.34 20.48 -9.22
C SER A 189 -11.40 19.48 -10.37
N CYS A 190 -12.45 18.64 -10.41
CA CYS A 190 -12.80 17.97 -11.66
C CYS A 190 -13.20 19.06 -12.66
N PRO A 191 -12.51 19.22 -13.81
CA PRO A 191 -13.02 20.09 -14.86
C PRO A 191 -14.41 19.59 -15.23
N GLY A 192 -15.40 20.49 -15.18
CA GLY A 192 -16.79 20.14 -15.48
C GLY A 192 -16.87 19.39 -16.80
N ARG A 193 -17.38 18.16 -16.77
CA ARG A 193 -17.77 17.46 -17.98
C ARG A 193 -18.89 18.30 -18.60
N ILE A 194 -18.62 18.96 -19.72
CA ILE A 194 -19.65 19.59 -20.54
C ILE A 194 -20.62 18.46 -20.89
N MET A 195 -21.80 18.46 -20.29
CA MET A 195 -22.90 17.65 -20.79
C MET A 195 -23.38 18.36 -22.05
N GLU A 196 -22.99 17.86 -23.21
CA GLU A 196 -23.70 18.21 -24.45
C GLU A 196 -25.13 17.66 -24.31
N ALA A 197 -26.09 18.57 -24.47
CA ALA A 197 -27.52 18.31 -24.43
C ALA A 197 -28.02 17.81 -25.79
#